data_AF-A0A9Q4GCC1-F1
#
_entry.id   AF-A0A9Q4GCC1-F1
#
_cell.length_a   1.000
_cell.length_b   1.000
_cell.length_c   1.000
_cell.angle_alpha   90.00
_cell.angle_beta   90.00
_cell.angle_gamma   90.00
#
_symmetry.space_group_name_H-M   'P 1'
#
loop_
_entity.id
_entity.type
_entity.pdbx_description
1 polymer ?
#
loop_
_entity_poly.entity_id
_entity_poly.type
_entity_poly.pdbx_seq_one_letter_code
_entity_poly.pdbx_strand_id
1 'polypeptide(L)'
;MKAITYSLRNDEENSDKYYSDIERFTDSILLEAERQFLPVVKSYMKYLENSRMEKLRSVNEYMYEFLSLGVYWRTYGSGAQKLNPFVGHLLVKLYNLRGKFRSVKKYIDSLRGVLSTFFLVPEESSLPQIDLSKLEKLLLWLEATGEFKEEVKRFKMWKEYFDSSEEDSINYMKENAVFADWFELKSEIMLGCYTGNVKSFQQNQLEGHKWTEDYIFCRRKKVEYHLGMFGAEIMNRAFLTGFRKTSGKAVLLPACMRLHNDEKCRAKKKSLDLICTACSNDCRINRYSRLGKKYGFEVHIIPHSSDFTSWLKTWGMNKNTGVVGVACILNLITGGLEMKGLDIAAQCVLLDYCGCRNHWHKEGIETDINADELLRVLEIEKEELALAV
;
A
#
# COMPACT_ATOMS: atom_id res chain seq x y z
N MET A 1 -16.15 -6.61 -17.55
CA MET A 1 -15.75 -5.19 -17.49
C MET A 1 -14.24 -5.12 -17.71
N LYS A 2 -13.74 -4.19 -18.52
CA LYS A 2 -12.28 -4.08 -18.76
C LYS A 2 -11.64 -3.32 -17.59
N ALA A 3 -10.70 -3.95 -16.89
CA ALA A 3 -10.02 -3.35 -15.75
C ALA A 3 -9.13 -2.17 -16.15
N ILE A 4 -8.99 -1.17 -15.27
CA ILE A 4 -8.29 0.09 -15.59
C ILE A 4 -6.76 -0.11 -15.61
N THR A 5 -6.18 -0.59 -14.51
CA THR A 5 -4.73 -0.86 -14.40
C THR A 5 -4.43 -2.32 -14.13
N TYR A 6 -5.11 -2.92 -13.15
CA TYR A 6 -4.91 -4.31 -12.75
C TYR A 6 -6.25 -5.03 -12.55
N SER A 7 -6.24 -6.35 -12.67
CA SER A 7 -7.33 -7.23 -12.26
C SER A 7 -6.77 -8.50 -11.64
N LEU A 8 -7.10 -8.80 -10.39
CA LEU A 8 -6.73 -10.03 -9.70
C LEU A 8 -7.48 -11.26 -10.23
N ARG A 9 -8.57 -11.04 -10.98
CA ARG A 9 -9.34 -12.12 -11.61
C ARG A 9 -8.68 -12.61 -12.89
N ASN A 10 -8.01 -11.74 -13.64
CA ASN A 10 -7.33 -12.09 -14.89
C ASN A 10 -8.22 -12.97 -15.82
N ASP A 11 -9.42 -12.47 -16.11
CA ASP A 11 -10.49 -13.13 -16.90
C ASP A 11 -11.17 -14.36 -16.27
N GLU A 12 -10.78 -14.77 -15.06
CA GLU A 12 -11.48 -15.78 -14.26
C GLU A 12 -12.73 -15.20 -13.56
N GLU A 13 -13.59 -16.07 -13.02
CA GLU A 13 -14.80 -15.67 -12.29
C GLU A 13 -14.48 -14.91 -10.99
N ASN A 14 -13.46 -15.37 -10.28
CA ASN A 14 -12.99 -14.83 -9.01
C ASN A 14 -11.45 -14.69 -9.00
N SER A 15 -10.86 -14.31 -7.86
CA SER A 15 -9.42 -14.11 -7.75
C SER A 15 -8.70 -15.21 -6.95
N ASP A 16 -9.27 -16.42 -6.84
CA ASP A 16 -8.67 -17.52 -6.06
C ASP A 16 -7.29 -17.88 -6.59
N LYS A 17 -7.16 -17.92 -7.92
CA LYS A 17 -5.88 -18.16 -8.61
C LYS A 17 -4.81 -17.15 -8.18
N TYR A 18 -5.16 -15.87 -8.10
CA TYR A 18 -4.25 -14.82 -7.64
C TYR A 18 -3.71 -15.11 -6.24
N TYR A 19 -4.58 -15.52 -5.30
CA TYR A 19 -4.14 -15.80 -3.93
C TYR A 19 -3.21 -17.02 -3.84
N SER A 20 -3.40 -18.04 -4.68
CA SER A 20 -2.42 -19.14 -4.79
C SER A 20 -1.11 -18.72 -5.45
N ASP A 21 -1.17 -17.88 -6.49
CA ASP A 21 0.01 -17.43 -7.22
C ASP A 21 0.86 -16.47 -6.38
N ILE A 22 0.26 -15.56 -5.61
CA ILE A 22 0.99 -14.64 -4.70
C ILE A 22 1.63 -15.36 -3.52
N GLU A 23 1.01 -16.42 -2.99
CA GLU A 23 1.57 -17.25 -1.93
C GLU A 23 2.87 -17.92 -2.41
N ARG A 24 2.82 -18.63 -3.55
CA ARG A 24 4.00 -19.29 -4.14
C ARG A 24 5.08 -18.29 -4.54
N PHE A 25 4.68 -17.14 -5.09
CA PHE A 25 5.61 -16.07 -5.41
C PHE A 25 6.34 -15.61 -4.14
N THR A 26 5.59 -15.32 -3.08
CA THR A 26 6.13 -14.85 -1.80
C THR A 26 7.13 -15.84 -1.21
N ASP A 27 6.81 -17.14 -1.21
CA ASP A 27 7.72 -18.19 -0.74
C ASP A 27 9.03 -18.19 -1.51
N SER A 28 8.96 -18.04 -2.85
CA SER A 28 10.15 -18.02 -3.70
C SER A 28 11.04 -16.78 -3.45
N ILE A 29 10.42 -15.62 -3.19
CA ILE A 29 11.15 -14.38 -2.89
C ILE A 29 11.79 -14.46 -1.51
N LEU A 30 11.07 -14.96 -0.49
CA LEU A 30 11.60 -15.09 0.87
C LEU A 30 12.78 -16.07 0.93
N LEU A 31 12.68 -17.21 0.25
CA LEU A 31 13.78 -18.18 0.18
C LEU A 31 15.06 -17.55 -0.39
N GLU A 32 14.93 -16.79 -1.49
CA GLU A 32 16.06 -16.13 -2.13
C GLU A 32 16.60 -14.97 -1.28
N ALA A 33 15.72 -14.16 -0.70
CA ALA A 33 16.09 -13.06 0.18
C ALA A 33 16.80 -13.56 1.45
N GLU A 34 16.37 -14.69 2.03
CA GLU A 34 16.99 -15.29 3.21
C GLU A 34 18.39 -15.79 2.92
N ARG A 35 18.57 -16.46 1.77
CA ARG A 35 19.89 -16.91 1.35
C ARG A 35 20.90 -15.78 1.21
N GLN A 36 20.48 -14.62 0.70
CA GLN A 36 21.38 -13.50 0.41
C GLN A 36 21.50 -12.49 1.56
N PHE A 37 20.38 -12.11 2.18
CA PHE A 37 20.30 -10.90 3.00
C PHE A 37 19.96 -11.15 4.46
N LEU A 38 19.83 -12.40 4.90
CA LEU A 38 19.65 -12.68 6.33
C LEU A 38 20.75 -12.06 7.21
N PRO A 39 22.05 -12.07 6.84
CA PRO A 39 23.10 -11.45 7.66
C PRO A 39 22.90 -9.95 7.87
N VAL A 40 22.63 -9.18 6.80
CA VAL A 40 22.42 -7.72 6.91
C VAL A 40 21.13 -7.40 7.67
N VAL A 41 20.06 -8.16 7.44
CA VAL A 41 18.80 -7.98 8.18
C VAL A 41 18.98 -8.26 9.67
N LYS A 42 19.71 -9.32 10.05
CA LYS A 42 19.99 -9.63 11.46
C LYS A 42 20.90 -8.58 12.10
N SER A 43 21.88 -8.07 11.36
CA SER A 43 22.75 -6.98 11.82
C SER A 43 21.94 -5.70 12.06
N TYR A 44 21.05 -5.35 11.14
CA TYR A 44 20.12 -4.23 11.30
C TYR A 44 19.18 -4.41 12.50
N MET A 45 18.58 -5.59 12.68
CA MET A 45 17.73 -5.89 13.84
C MET A 45 18.49 -5.71 15.17
N LYS A 46 19.74 -6.17 15.25
CA LYS A 46 20.59 -5.97 16.44
C LYS A 46 20.88 -4.49 16.69
N TYR A 47 21.10 -3.72 15.62
CA TYR A 47 21.25 -2.27 15.71
C TYR A 47 20.00 -1.58 16.27
N LEU A 48 18.80 -1.97 15.80
CA LEU A 48 17.53 -1.45 16.31
C LEU A 48 17.30 -1.79 17.79
N GLU A 49 17.64 -3.01 18.20
CA GLU A 49 17.54 -3.45 19.60
C GLU A 49 18.45 -2.62 20.52
N ASN A 50 19.70 -2.41 20.11
CA ASN A 50 20.67 -1.63 20.89
C ASN A 50 20.32 -0.15 20.97
N SER A 51 19.80 0.43 19.88
CA SER A 51 19.41 1.84 19.79
C SER A 51 18.03 2.14 20.39
N ARG A 52 17.21 1.10 20.65
CA ARG A 52 15.83 1.19 21.17
C ARG A 52 14.91 2.10 20.33
N MET A 53 15.18 2.23 19.03
CA MET A 53 14.41 3.10 18.14
C MET A 53 13.00 2.59 17.84
N GLU A 54 12.83 1.26 17.80
CA GLU A 54 11.52 0.64 17.63
C GLU A 54 11.44 -0.73 18.32
N LYS A 55 10.22 -1.22 18.52
CA LYS A 55 9.97 -2.60 18.89
C LYS A 55 10.30 -3.50 17.70
N LEU A 56 11.12 -4.52 17.92
CA LEU A 56 11.52 -5.44 16.86
C LEU A 56 10.32 -6.11 16.18
N ARG A 57 10.42 -6.18 14.86
CA ARG A 57 9.44 -6.80 13.97
C ARG A 57 9.99 -8.11 13.39
N SER A 58 9.19 -8.81 12.60
CA SER A 58 9.62 -10.07 12.00
C SER A 58 10.75 -9.85 10.98
N VAL A 59 11.57 -10.88 10.76
CA VAL A 59 12.63 -10.86 9.72
C VAL A 59 12.03 -10.53 8.35
N ASN A 60 10.87 -11.11 8.03
CA ASN A 60 10.20 -10.92 6.75
C ASN A 60 9.74 -9.46 6.53
N GLU A 61 9.32 -8.76 7.59
CA GLU A 61 9.01 -7.32 7.49
C GLU A 61 10.25 -6.50 7.13
N TYR A 62 11.40 -6.80 7.74
CA TYR A 62 12.65 -6.11 7.45
C TYR A 62 13.22 -6.47 6.07
N MET A 63 13.04 -7.71 5.61
CA MET A 63 13.35 -8.10 4.22
C MET A 63 12.49 -7.35 3.21
N TYR A 64 11.20 -7.21 3.47
CA TYR A 64 10.30 -6.44 2.63
C TYR A 64 10.75 -4.98 2.53
N GLU A 65 11.13 -4.36 3.66
CA GLU A 65 11.67 -3.00 3.66
C GLU A 65 12.96 -2.88 2.86
N PHE A 66 13.90 -3.81 3.07
CA PHE A 66 15.17 -3.81 2.36
C PHE A 66 14.94 -3.93 0.85
N LEU A 67 14.15 -4.91 0.39
CA LEU A 67 13.78 -5.03 -1.03
C LEU A 67 13.06 -3.77 -1.55
N SER A 68 12.12 -3.20 -0.78
CA SER A 68 11.40 -1.98 -1.17
C SER A 68 12.36 -0.81 -1.41
N LEU A 69 13.39 -0.68 -0.58
CA LEU A 69 14.43 0.33 -0.77
C LEU A 69 15.17 0.14 -2.10
N GLY A 70 15.49 -1.11 -2.46
CA GLY A 70 16.10 -1.44 -3.75
C GLY A 70 15.18 -1.12 -4.94
N VAL A 71 13.89 -1.49 -4.86
CA VAL A 71 12.90 -1.19 -5.91
C VAL A 71 12.73 0.31 -6.11
N TYR A 72 12.62 1.10 -5.03
CA TYR A 72 12.48 2.54 -5.14
C TYR A 72 13.77 3.24 -5.56
N TRP A 73 14.93 2.72 -5.18
CA TRP A 73 16.20 3.19 -5.71
C TRP A 73 16.25 3.05 -7.24
N ARG A 74 15.88 1.88 -7.77
CA ARG A 74 15.83 1.65 -9.21
C ARG A 74 14.79 2.51 -9.92
N THR A 75 13.64 2.70 -9.27
CA THR A 75 12.49 3.40 -9.88
C THR A 75 12.69 4.91 -9.90
N TYR A 76 13.21 5.48 -8.81
CA TYR A 76 13.22 6.93 -8.56
C TYR A 76 14.60 7.51 -8.33
N GLY A 77 15.63 6.69 -8.11
CA GLY A 77 16.96 7.17 -7.72
C GLY A 77 17.52 8.22 -8.67
N SER A 78 17.41 8.02 -9.99
CA SER A 78 17.91 9.00 -10.97
C SER A 78 17.15 10.33 -10.93
N GLY A 79 15.81 10.28 -10.87
CA GLY A 79 14.97 11.47 -10.71
C GLY A 79 15.28 12.21 -9.41
N ALA A 80 15.48 11.46 -8.32
CA ALA A 80 15.86 12.01 -7.02
C ALA A 80 17.20 12.75 -7.04
N GLN A 81 18.16 12.32 -7.87
CA GLN A 81 19.45 13.02 -7.98
C GLN A 81 19.35 14.42 -8.58
N LYS A 82 18.36 14.62 -9.46
CA LYS A 82 18.11 15.89 -10.17
C LYS A 82 17.27 16.88 -9.34
N LEU A 83 16.61 16.40 -8.28
CA LEU A 83 15.80 17.24 -7.42
C LEU A 83 16.66 18.29 -6.71
N ASN A 84 16.31 19.56 -6.89
CA ASN A 84 16.89 20.64 -6.10
C ASN A 84 16.45 20.49 -4.63
N PRO A 85 17.37 20.38 -3.66
CA PRO A 85 17.01 20.17 -2.25
C PRO A 85 16.08 21.25 -1.68
N PHE A 86 16.23 22.50 -2.10
CA PHE A 86 15.36 23.60 -1.66
C PHE A 86 13.90 23.35 -2.08
N VAL A 87 13.70 22.92 -3.34
CA VAL A 87 12.36 22.58 -3.86
C VAL A 87 11.80 21.35 -3.16
N GLY A 88 12.63 20.33 -2.92
CA GLY A 88 12.26 19.14 -2.14
C GLY A 88 11.73 19.52 -0.75
N HIS A 89 12.49 20.31 0.01
CA HIS A 89 12.06 20.76 1.34
C HIS A 89 10.83 21.67 1.31
N LEU A 90 10.68 22.52 0.28
CA LEU A 90 9.45 23.32 0.09
C LEU A 90 8.23 22.41 -0.10
N LEU A 91 8.34 21.40 -0.96
CA LEU A 91 7.27 20.42 -1.18
C LEU A 91 6.91 19.71 0.14
N VAL A 92 7.90 19.21 0.89
CA VAL A 92 7.66 18.58 2.20
C VAL A 92 6.93 19.53 3.16
N LYS A 93 7.33 20.80 3.24
CA LYS A 93 6.65 21.80 4.07
C LYS A 93 5.20 22.03 3.62
N LEU A 94 4.96 22.15 2.32
CA LEU A 94 3.61 22.32 1.77
C LEU A 94 2.71 21.14 2.12
N TYR A 95 3.23 19.90 2.01
CA TYR A 95 2.48 18.69 2.41
C TYR A 95 2.09 18.73 3.89
N ASN A 96 3.03 19.08 4.76
CA ASN A 96 2.77 19.17 6.21
C ASN A 96 1.79 20.30 6.56
N LEU A 97 1.83 21.43 5.84
CA LEU A 97 0.89 22.54 6.00
C LEU A 97 -0.53 22.17 5.56
N ARG A 98 -0.67 21.35 4.50
CA ARG A 98 -1.95 20.82 4.01
C ARG A 98 -2.76 20.15 5.12
N GLY A 99 -2.09 19.34 5.95
CA GLY A 99 -2.72 18.62 7.06
C GLY A 99 -3.16 19.51 8.22
N LYS A 100 -2.58 20.71 8.36
CA LYS A 100 -2.84 21.63 9.49
C LYS A 100 -3.97 22.62 9.22
N PHE A 101 -4.14 23.06 7.97
CA PHE A 101 -5.09 24.14 7.64
C PHE A 101 -6.03 23.75 6.49
N ARG A 102 -7.26 23.32 6.83
CA ARG A 102 -8.28 22.94 5.84
C ARG A 102 -8.65 24.08 4.87
N SER A 103 -8.55 25.34 5.28
CA SER A 103 -8.92 26.52 4.48
C SER A 103 -7.98 26.79 3.30
N VAL A 104 -6.70 26.41 3.39
CA VAL A 104 -5.71 26.61 2.32
C VAL A 104 -5.47 25.36 1.47
N LYS A 105 -6.14 24.25 1.79
CA LYS A 105 -5.96 22.94 1.13
C LYS A 105 -5.98 23.05 -0.40
N LYS A 106 -7.00 23.71 -0.99
CA LYS A 106 -7.13 23.80 -2.45
C LYS A 106 -5.95 24.53 -3.13
N TYR A 107 -5.43 25.58 -2.50
CA TYR A 107 -4.28 26.32 -3.01
C TYR A 107 -3.00 25.52 -2.89
N ILE A 108 -2.80 24.85 -1.76
CA ILE A 108 -1.65 23.96 -1.52
C ILE A 108 -1.66 22.80 -2.52
N ASP A 109 -2.82 22.15 -2.72
CA ASP A 109 -2.97 21.02 -3.63
C ASP A 109 -2.66 21.45 -5.08
N SER A 110 -3.11 22.64 -5.51
CA SER A 110 -2.82 23.18 -6.84
C SER A 110 -1.33 23.51 -7.02
N LEU A 111 -0.72 24.19 -6.04
CA LEU A 111 0.70 24.54 -6.07
C LEU A 111 1.59 23.30 -6.08
N ARG A 112 1.28 22.31 -5.23
CA ARG A 112 1.99 21.04 -5.19
C ARG A 112 1.83 20.26 -6.48
N GLY A 113 0.64 20.18 -7.06
CA GLY A 113 0.43 19.52 -8.36
C GLY A 113 1.32 20.12 -9.47
N VAL A 114 1.45 21.44 -9.52
CA VAL A 114 2.36 22.13 -10.45
C VAL A 114 3.83 21.79 -10.16
N LEU A 115 4.28 22.00 -8.92
CA LEU A 115 5.67 21.76 -8.54
C LEU A 115 6.08 20.29 -8.71
N SER A 116 5.23 19.35 -8.31
CA SER A 116 5.47 17.91 -8.48
C SER A 116 5.62 17.53 -9.95
N THR A 117 4.80 18.10 -10.84
CA THR A 117 4.89 17.83 -12.28
C THR A 117 6.21 18.34 -12.87
N PHE A 118 6.71 19.49 -12.43
CA PHE A 118 7.96 20.04 -12.95
C PHE A 118 9.22 19.39 -12.34
N PHE A 119 9.19 19.02 -11.06
CA PHE A 119 10.41 18.70 -10.32
C PHE A 119 10.50 17.26 -9.81
N LEU A 120 9.38 16.54 -9.74
CA LEU A 120 9.36 15.16 -9.23
C LEU A 120 9.15 14.12 -10.32
N VAL A 121 8.73 14.49 -11.53
CA VAL A 121 8.53 13.50 -12.60
C VAL A 121 9.85 12.82 -12.94
N PRO A 122 9.95 11.48 -12.78
CA PRO A 122 11.18 10.77 -13.10
C PRO A 122 11.43 10.82 -14.62
N GLU A 123 12.64 11.23 -15.01
CA GLU A 123 13.10 11.05 -16.38
C GLU A 123 13.67 9.63 -16.55
N GLU A 124 13.31 8.96 -17.64
CA GLU A 124 13.95 7.70 -18.01
C GLU A 124 15.44 7.95 -18.24
N SER A 125 16.27 7.36 -17.40
CA SER A 125 17.71 7.54 -17.41
C SER A 125 18.38 6.36 -16.74
N SER A 126 19.69 6.22 -16.97
CA SER A 126 20.49 5.16 -16.39
C SER A 126 20.40 5.16 -14.85
N LEU A 127 20.54 3.96 -14.28
CA LEU A 127 20.57 3.79 -12.82
C LEU A 127 21.69 4.65 -12.23
N PRO A 128 21.40 5.47 -11.20
CA PRO A 128 22.44 6.24 -10.54
C PRO A 128 23.41 5.29 -9.83
N GLN A 129 24.70 5.65 -9.83
CA GLN A 129 25.68 4.97 -9.00
C GLN A 129 25.26 5.07 -7.53
N ILE A 130 25.34 3.94 -6.82
CA ILE A 130 24.97 3.82 -5.41
C ILE A 130 26.02 4.47 -4.52
N ASP A 131 25.60 5.43 -3.69
CA ASP A 131 26.31 5.91 -2.51
C ASP A 131 25.30 6.45 -1.46
N LEU A 132 25.73 6.59 -0.20
CA LEU A 132 24.87 6.97 0.93
C LEU A 132 24.37 8.43 0.88
N SER A 133 25.14 9.37 0.34
CA SER A 133 24.68 10.76 0.13
C SER A 133 23.53 10.84 -0.88
N LYS A 134 23.54 9.93 -1.85
CA LYS A 134 22.47 9.83 -2.85
C LYS A 134 21.22 9.14 -2.30
N LEU A 135 21.36 8.28 -1.29
CA LEU A 135 20.22 7.74 -0.54
C LEU A 135 19.45 8.86 0.16
N GLU A 136 20.12 9.85 0.74
CA GLU A 136 19.46 11.01 1.34
C GLU A 136 18.59 11.78 0.33
N LYS A 137 19.09 11.96 -0.91
CA LYS A 137 18.30 12.57 -1.98
C LYS A 137 17.09 11.72 -2.38
N LEU A 138 17.22 10.39 -2.41
CA LEU A 138 16.07 9.51 -2.62
C LEU A 138 15.02 9.71 -1.53
N LEU A 139 15.42 9.72 -0.25
CA LEU A 139 14.50 9.94 0.87
C LEU A 139 13.81 11.29 0.78
N LEU A 140 14.54 12.36 0.44
CA LEU A 140 13.96 13.68 0.23
C LEU A 140 12.96 13.69 -0.92
N TRP A 141 13.26 13.02 -2.05
CA TRP A 141 12.35 12.91 -3.17
C TRP A 141 11.07 12.16 -2.78
N LEU A 142 11.20 11.00 -2.14
CA LEU A 142 10.07 10.19 -1.66
C LEU A 142 9.20 10.98 -0.69
N GLU A 143 9.80 11.69 0.27
CA GLU A 143 9.11 12.54 1.23
C GLU A 143 8.40 13.72 0.56
N ALA A 144 9.03 14.34 -0.44
CA ALA A 144 8.47 15.46 -1.18
C ALA A 144 7.19 15.09 -1.95
N THR A 145 7.10 13.85 -2.45
CA THR A 145 5.89 13.34 -3.12
C THR A 145 4.66 13.33 -2.19
N GLY A 146 4.85 13.06 -0.90
CA GLY A 146 3.77 12.82 0.06
C GLY A 146 3.16 11.41 0.03
N GLU A 147 3.57 10.56 -0.91
CA GLU A 147 2.97 9.23 -1.15
C GLU A 147 3.61 8.10 -0.33
N PHE A 148 4.85 8.28 0.17
CA PHE A 148 5.67 7.23 0.76
C PHE A 148 5.96 7.45 2.24
N LYS A 149 5.02 8.04 2.98
CA LYS A 149 5.27 8.53 4.35
C LYS A 149 5.78 7.41 5.28
N GLU A 150 5.14 6.25 5.25
CA GLU A 150 5.48 5.13 6.14
C GLU A 150 6.78 4.42 5.71
N GLU A 151 7.04 4.37 4.41
CA GLU A 151 8.25 3.84 3.82
C GLU A 151 9.45 4.74 4.14
N VAL A 152 9.33 6.06 3.96
CA VAL A 152 10.37 7.04 4.30
C VAL A 152 10.76 6.96 5.78
N LYS A 153 9.78 6.81 6.69
CA LYS A 153 10.05 6.62 8.12
C LYS A 153 10.98 5.42 8.35
N ARG A 154 10.75 4.31 7.66
CA ARG A 154 11.54 3.07 7.79
C ARG A 154 12.90 3.18 7.12
N PHE A 155 12.96 3.77 5.94
CA PHE A 155 14.23 3.95 5.23
C PHE A 155 15.16 4.95 5.91
N LYS A 156 14.63 5.92 6.67
CA LYS A 156 15.46 6.79 7.54
C LYS A 156 16.20 5.96 8.60
N MET A 157 15.55 4.98 9.23
CA MET A 157 16.20 4.07 10.19
C MET A 157 17.25 3.16 9.51
N TRP A 158 16.95 2.64 8.31
CA TRP A 158 17.95 1.92 7.51
C TRP A 158 19.15 2.80 7.12
N LYS A 159 18.92 4.07 6.78
CA LYS A 159 19.99 5.03 6.51
C LYS A 159 20.87 5.25 7.74
N GLU A 160 20.28 5.47 8.92
CA GLU A 160 21.03 5.63 10.17
C GLU A 160 21.89 4.41 10.49
N TYR A 161 21.37 3.20 10.23
CA TYR A 161 22.16 1.97 10.30
C TYR A 161 23.32 1.97 9.31
N PHE A 162 23.09 2.32 8.05
CA PHE A 162 24.16 2.33 7.04
C PHE A 162 25.25 3.37 7.31
N ASP A 163 24.87 4.54 7.83
CA ASP A 163 25.81 5.59 8.24
C ASP A 163 26.72 5.12 9.39
N SER A 164 26.28 4.13 10.19
CA SER A 164 27.07 3.58 11.30
C SER A 164 28.13 2.54 10.87
N SER A 165 28.10 2.07 9.61
CA SER A 165 29.00 1.03 9.10
C SER A 165 29.23 1.18 7.58
N GLU A 166 30.07 2.14 7.19
CA GLU A 166 30.10 2.69 5.82
C GLU A 166 30.50 1.69 4.70
N GLU A 167 31.53 0.86 4.91
CA GLU A 167 32.10 0.01 3.84
C GLU A 167 31.16 -1.15 3.43
N ASP A 168 30.62 -1.90 4.40
CA ASP A 168 29.67 -2.99 4.14
C ASP A 168 28.34 -2.47 3.58
N SER A 169 27.92 -1.27 3.97
CA SER A 169 26.62 -0.69 3.60
C SER A 169 26.49 -0.42 2.11
N ILE A 170 27.56 0.06 1.46
CA ILE A 170 27.56 0.31 0.02
C ILE A 170 27.40 -1.01 -0.76
N ASN A 171 28.04 -2.08 -0.30
CA ASN A 171 27.93 -3.39 -0.94
C ASN A 171 26.52 -3.95 -0.80
N TYR A 172 25.94 -3.94 0.40
CA TYR A 172 24.55 -4.35 0.60
C TYR A 172 23.56 -3.57 -0.27
N MET A 173 23.75 -2.26 -0.42
CA MET A 173 22.88 -1.47 -1.30
C MET A 173 23.02 -1.84 -2.78
N LYS A 174 24.23 -2.17 -3.24
CA LYS A 174 24.46 -2.69 -4.61
C LYS A 174 23.78 -4.02 -4.83
N GLU A 175 23.97 -4.96 -3.92
CA GLU A 175 23.34 -6.28 -3.97
C GLU A 175 21.82 -6.16 -3.94
N ASN A 176 21.27 -5.27 -3.11
CA ASN A 176 19.84 -4.99 -3.06
C ASN A 176 19.30 -4.43 -4.38
N ALA A 177 20.04 -3.53 -5.03
CA ALA A 177 19.63 -3.01 -6.35
C ALA A 177 19.66 -4.09 -7.44
N VAL A 178 20.53 -5.10 -7.33
CA VAL A 178 20.54 -6.29 -8.20
C VAL A 178 19.37 -7.21 -7.86
N PHE A 179 19.11 -7.44 -6.57
CA PHE A 179 17.97 -8.23 -6.12
C PHE A 179 16.63 -7.63 -6.53
N ALA A 180 16.50 -6.31 -6.49
CA ALA A 180 15.32 -5.59 -6.97
C ALA A 180 15.11 -5.72 -8.49
N ASP A 181 16.19 -5.81 -9.29
CA ASP A 181 16.09 -6.15 -10.72
C ASP A 181 15.55 -7.56 -10.92
N TRP A 182 16.10 -8.52 -10.18
CA TRP A 182 15.65 -9.90 -10.23
C TRP A 182 14.20 -10.05 -9.77
N PHE A 183 13.80 -9.34 -8.71
CA PHE A 183 12.42 -9.26 -8.24
C PHE A 183 11.49 -8.71 -9.33
N GLU A 184 11.88 -7.64 -10.02
CA GLU A 184 11.10 -7.06 -11.12
C GLU A 184 10.86 -8.09 -12.23
N LEU A 185 11.92 -8.79 -12.69
CA LEU A 185 11.83 -9.83 -13.71
C LEU A 185 10.95 -11.01 -13.24
N LYS A 186 11.20 -11.54 -12.05
CA LYS A 186 10.47 -12.68 -11.48
C LYS A 186 9.00 -12.36 -11.27
N SER A 187 8.70 -11.15 -10.77
CA SER A 187 7.33 -10.70 -10.53
C SER A 187 6.57 -10.48 -11.82
N GLU A 188 7.20 -9.99 -12.89
CA GLU A 188 6.56 -9.89 -14.21
C GLU A 188 6.18 -11.27 -14.76
N ILE A 189 7.03 -12.28 -14.58
CA ILE A 189 6.74 -13.66 -15.02
C ILE A 189 5.55 -14.26 -14.25
N MET A 190 5.49 -14.07 -12.93
CA MET A 190 4.50 -14.74 -12.09
C MET A 190 3.20 -13.95 -11.87
N LEU A 191 3.29 -12.62 -11.79
CA LEU A 191 2.18 -11.74 -11.44
C LEU A 191 1.80 -10.76 -12.57
N GLY A 192 2.59 -10.72 -13.65
CA GLY A 192 2.42 -9.75 -14.74
C GLY A 192 1.09 -9.86 -15.48
N CYS A 193 0.42 -11.02 -15.43
CA CYS A 193 -0.93 -11.21 -15.97
C CYS A 193 -1.96 -10.32 -15.25
N TYR A 194 -1.84 -10.15 -13.93
CA TYR A 194 -2.77 -9.35 -13.13
C TYR A 194 -2.62 -7.84 -13.36
N THR A 195 -1.50 -7.38 -13.91
CA THR A 195 -1.15 -5.95 -14.06
C THR A 195 -1.02 -5.53 -15.54
N GLY A 196 -1.61 -6.29 -16.46
CA GLY A 196 -1.47 -6.10 -17.91
C GLY A 196 -1.90 -4.72 -18.45
N ASN A 197 -2.82 -4.02 -17.77
CA ASN A 197 -3.35 -2.74 -18.26
C ASN A 197 -2.58 -1.50 -17.76
N VAL A 198 -1.57 -1.66 -16.88
CA VAL A 198 -0.80 -0.53 -16.31
C VAL A 198 -0.18 0.34 -17.41
N LYS A 199 0.50 -0.26 -18.40
CA LYS A 199 1.11 0.48 -19.51
C LYS A 199 0.06 1.21 -20.36
N SER A 200 -1.06 0.55 -20.66
CA SER A 200 -2.16 1.14 -21.40
C SER A 200 -2.78 2.34 -20.67
N PHE A 201 -2.95 2.25 -19.34
CA PHE A 201 -3.41 3.36 -18.52
C PHE A 201 -2.44 4.54 -18.57
N GLN A 202 -1.14 4.27 -18.38
CA GLN A 202 -0.10 5.30 -18.43
C GLN A 202 -0.04 6.04 -19.78
N GLN A 203 -0.27 5.33 -20.88
CA GLN A 203 -0.25 5.92 -22.23
C GLN A 203 -1.50 6.74 -22.55
N ASN A 204 -2.68 6.30 -22.08
CA ASN A 204 -3.96 6.85 -22.56
C ASN A 204 -4.68 7.77 -21.56
N GLN A 205 -4.39 7.66 -20.26
CA GLN A 205 -5.16 8.35 -19.21
C GLN A 205 -4.30 9.23 -18.30
N LEU A 206 -2.99 9.00 -18.24
CA LEU A 206 -2.09 9.72 -17.34
C LEU A 206 -2.04 11.24 -17.59
N GLU A 207 -2.22 11.70 -18.83
CA GLU A 207 -2.20 13.14 -19.14
C GLU A 207 -3.31 13.91 -18.42
N GLY A 208 -4.43 13.24 -18.10
CA GLY A 208 -5.52 13.82 -17.31
C GLY A 208 -5.17 14.09 -15.85
N HIS A 209 -4.11 13.47 -15.33
CA HIS A 209 -3.58 13.67 -13.97
C HIS A 209 -2.39 14.64 -13.95
N LYS A 210 -2.02 15.21 -15.10
CA LYS A 210 -0.95 16.20 -15.10
C LYS A 210 -1.39 17.42 -14.29
N TRP A 211 -0.47 17.98 -13.51
CA TRP A 211 -0.73 19.11 -12.61
C TRP A 211 -1.61 18.79 -11.40
N THR A 212 -1.97 17.54 -11.16
CA THR A 212 -2.68 17.11 -9.94
C THR A 212 -1.71 16.45 -8.96
N GLU A 213 -2.10 16.38 -7.69
CA GLU A 213 -1.23 15.79 -6.65
C GLU A 213 -1.01 14.28 -6.84
N ASP A 214 -2.02 13.57 -7.33
CA ASP A 214 -1.98 12.13 -7.54
C ASP A 214 -1.19 11.74 -8.81
N TYR A 215 -0.55 12.69 -9.51
CA TYR A 215 0.20 12.40 -10.73
C TYR A 215 1.28 11.34 -10.54
N ILE A 216 2.04 11.44 -9.45
CA ILE A 216 3.08 10.45 -9.12
C ILE A 216 2.45 9.10 -8.77
N PHE A 217 1.34 9.12 -8.02
CA PHE A 217 0.58 7.92 -7.65
C PHE A 217 0.02 7.18 -8.87
N CYS A 218 -0.53 7.89 -9.85
CA CYS A 218 -1.06 7.32 -11.08
C CYS A 218 0.05 6.90 -12.07
N ARG A 219 1.30 7.35 -11.88
CA ARG A 219 2.45 7.00 -12.73
C ARG A 219 3.20 5.74 -12.26
N ARG A 220 2.78 5.11 -11.17
CA ARG A 220 3.44 3.92 -10.60
C ARG A 220 3.65 2.81 -11.64
N LYS A 221 4.83 2.19 -11.62
CA LYS A 221 5.24 1.12 -12.55
C LYS A 221 4.71 -0.25 -12.10
N LYS A 222 4.67 -1.23 -13.01
CA LYS A 222 4.21 -2.61 -12.70
C LYS A 222 4.92 -3.22 -11.49
N VAL A 223 6.24 -3.03 -11.36
CA VAL A 223 7.03 -3.51 -10.23
C VAL A 223 6.50 -3.01 -8.88
N GLU A 224 5.94 -1.80 -8.82
CA GLU A 224 5.38 -1.23 -7.59
C GLU A 224 4.01 -1.83 -7.24
N TYR A 225 3.22 -2.23 -8.26
CA TYR A 225 2.03 -3.04 -8.02
C TYR A 225 2.42 -4.42 -7.48
N HIS A 226 3.42 -5.08 -8.08
CA HIS A 226 3.88 -6.39 -7.59
C HIS A 226 4.50 -6.30 -6.20
N LEU A 227 5.23 -5.22 -5.89
CA LEU A 227 5.74 -4.94 -4.54
C LEU A 227 4.58 -4.77 -3.56
N GLY A 228 3.50 -4.08 -3.95
CA GLY A 228 2.29 -3.96 -3.15
C GLY A 228 1.57 -5.30 -2.92
N MET A 229 1.51 -6.17 -3.94
CA MET A 229 0.95 -7.52 -3.80
C MET A 229 1.77 -8.37 -2.82
N PHE A 230 3.10 -8.37 -2.98
CA PHE A 230 4.04 -9.07 -2.11
C PHE A 230 3.97 -8.55 -0.67
N GLY A 231 3.94 -7.23 -0.49
CA GLY A 231 3.85 -6.60 0.82
C GLY A 231 2.58 -6.99 1.58
N ALA A 232 1.45 -7.15 0.88
CA ALA A 232 0.18 -7.48 1.51
C ALA A 232 0.22 -8.91 2.07
N GLU A 233 0.79 -9.84 1.30
CA GLU A 233 0.99 -11.22 1.74
C GLU A 233 1.99 -11.33 2.90
N ILE A 234 3.11 -10.60 2.85
CA ILE A 234 4.08 -10.52 3.95
C ILE A 234 3.41 -10.01 5.23
N MET A 235 2.62 -8.94 5.14
CA MET A 235 1.91 -8.39 6.29
C MET A 235 0.90 -9.37 6.87
N ASN A 236 0.13 -10.06 6.02
CA ASN A 236 -0.83 -11.06 6.48
C ASN A 236 -0.15 -12.14 7.30
N ARG A 237 0.96 -12.69 6.79
CA ARG A 237 1.79 -13.68 7.50
C ARG A 237 2.37 -13.15 8.80
N ALA A 238 2.99 -11.96 8.76
CA ALA A 238 3.67 -11.37 9.91
C ALA A 238 2.71 -10.96 11.03
N PHE A 239 1.50 -10.51 10.68
CA PHE A 239 0.55 -9.94 11.65
C PHE A 239 -0.48 -10.96 12.16
N LEU A 240 -0.54 -12.16 11.56
CA LEU A 240 -1.54 -13.18 11.87
C LEU A 240 -1.63 -13.52 13.36
N THR A 241 -0.49 -13.72 14.02
CA THR A 241 -0.47 -14.07 15.45
C THR A 241 -1.05 -12.95 16.32
N GLY A 242 -0.77 -11.69 16.00
CA GLY A 242 -1.34 -10.54 16.72
C GLY A 242 -2.84 -10.43 16.44
N PHE A 243 -3.22 -10.60 15.17
CA PHE A 243 -4.61 -10.55 14.74
C PHE A 243 -5.47 -11.63 15.42
N ARG A 244 -5.00 -12.87 15.52
CA ARG A 244 -5.74 -13.97 16.18
C ARG A 244 -6.04 -13.70 17.67
N LYS A 245 -5.22 -12.89 18.35
CA LYS A 245 -5.41 -12.59 19.78
C LYS A 245 -6.50 -11.55 20.06
N THR A 246 -7.03 -10.88 19.04
CA THR A 246 -8.05 -9.87 19.21
C THR A 246 -9.43 -10.47 19.44
N SER A 247 -10.21 -9.93 20.37
CA SER A 247 -11.56 -10.43 20.69
C SER A 247 -12.64 -10.03 19.70
N GLY A 248 -12.44 -8.94 18.96
CA GLY A 248 -13.36 -8.47 17.91
C GLY A 248 -12.68 -8.38 16.55
N LYS A 249 -13.49 -8.30 15.48
CA LYS A 249 -13.03 -8.11 14.10
C LYS A 249 -13.78 -6.97 13.42
N ALA A 250 -13.06 -6.15 12.66
CA ALA A 250 -13.64 -5.12 11.82
C ALA A 250 -13.02 -5.13 10.42
N VAL A 251 -13.85 -4.87 9.42
CA VAL A 251 -13.46 -4.78 8.02
C VAL A 251 -13.67 -3.36 7.52
N LEU A 252 -12.62 -2.77 6.98
CA LEU A 252 -12.62 -1.40 6.45
C LEU A 252 -12.73 -1.46 4.94
N LEU A 253 -13.92 -1.15 4.43
CA LEU A 253 -14.20 -1.18 3.00
C LEU A 253 -14.08 0.23 2.39
N PRO A 254 -13.43 0.38 1.23
CA PRO A 254 -13.29 1.67 0.58
C PRO A 254 -14.62 2.08 -0.08
N ALA A 255 -14.89 3.39 -0.12
CA ALA A 255 -16.11 3.93 -0.70
C ALA A 255 -16.33 3.64 -2.20
N CYS A 256 -15.30 3.21 -2.93
CA CYS A 256 -15.41 2.77 -4.33
C CYS A 256 -16.12 1.42 -4.52
N MET A 257 -16.37 0.66 -3.44
CA MET A 257 -17.21 -0.54 -3.48
C MET A 257 -18.72 -0.22 -3.37
N ARG A 258 -19.10 1.06 -3.28
CA ARG A 258 -20.51 1.45 -3.26
C ARG A 258 -21.07 1.46 -4.68
N LEU A 259 -22.25 0.87 -4.84
CA LEU A 259 -23.04 0.97 -6.08
C LEU A 259 -23.45 2.41 -6.44
N HIS A 260 -23.60 3.26 -5.42
CA HIS A 260 -24.14 4.60 -5.56
C HIS A 260 -23.14 5.66 -5.11
N ASN A 261 -23.17 6.82 -5.78
CA ASN A 261 -22.45 8.02 -5.37
C ASN A 261 -23.00 8.56 -4.03
N ASP A 262 -22.38 9.63 -3.51
CA ASP A 262 -22.73 10.22 -2.21
C ASP A 262 -24.18 10.74 -2.13
N GLU A 263 -24.76 11.15 -3.26
CA GLU A 263 -26.13 11.69 -3.31
C GLU A 263 -27.19 10.58 -3.17
N LYS A 264 -26.92 9.40 -3.74
CA LYS A 264 -27.88 8.27 -3.76
C LYS A 264 -27.63 7.26 -2.64
N CYS A 265 -26.40 7.16 -2.15
CA CYS A 265 -26.07 6.25 -1.05
C CYS A 265 -26.68 6.75 0.27
N ARG A 266 -27.51 5.92 0.92
CA ARG A 266 -28.12 6.26 2.22
C ARG A 266 -27.26 5.87 3.43
N ALA A 267 -25.95 5.69 3.25
CA ALA A 267 -25.05 5.38 4.36
C ALA A 267 -25.08 6.51 5.39
N LYS A 268 -25.16 6.17 6.68
CA LYS A 268 -25.20 7.17 7.76
C LYS A 268 -23.80 7.49 8.23
N LYS A 269 -23.47 8.77 8.29
CA LYS A 269 -22.23 9.24 8.89
C LYS A 269 -22.34 9.20 10.42
N LYS A 270 -21.42 8.49 11.05
CA LYS A 270 -21.27 8.45 12.51
C LYS A 270 -19.83 8.86 12.84
N SER A 271 -19.63 10.13 13.17
CA SER A 271 -18.29 10.73 13.31
C SER A 271 -17.48 10.64 12.01
N LEU A 272 -16.39 9.86 11.99
CA LEU A 272 -15.55 9.61 10.81
C LEU A 272 -16.03 8.38 10.00
N ASP A 273 -16.96 7.60 10.55
CA ASP A 273 -17.41 6.34 9.97
C ASP A 273 -18.60 6.58 9.05
N LEU A 274 -18.66 5.84 7.94
CA LEU A 274 -19.88 5.67 7.17
C LEU A 274 -20.41 4.24 7.38
N ILE A 275 -21.64 4.13 7.88
CA ILE A 275 -22.29 2.85 8.18
C ILE A 275 -23.35 2.56 7.11
N CYS A 276 -23.28 1.37 6.53
CA CYS A 276 -24.24 0.91 5.53
C CYS A 276 -25.65 0.75 6.13
N THR A 277 -26.66 1.28 5.43
CA THR A 277 -28.08 1.16 5.80
C THR A 277 -28.85 0.17 4.91
N ALA A 278 -28.15 -0.63 4.10
CA ALA A 278 -28.73 -1.61 3.18
C ALA A 278 -29.73 -1.01 2.17
N CYS A 279 -29.43 0.18 1.62
CA CYS A 279 -30.31 0.87 0.66
C CYS A 279 -30.49 0.17 -0.70
N SER A 280 -29.62 -0.78 -1.05
CA SER A 280 -29.74 -1.63 -2.25
C SER A 280 -29.17 -3.02 -1.97
N ASN A 281 -29.82 -4.06 -2.49
CA ASN A 281 -29.39 -5.46 -2.37
C ASN A 281 -28.20 -5.80 -3.27
N ASP A 282 -28.02 -5.05 -4.36
CA ASP A 282 -26.96 -5.29 -5.37
C ASP A 282 -25.63 -4.64 -4.98
N CYS A 283 -25.62 -3.76 -3.99
CA CYS A 283 -24.43 -3.05 -3.53
C CYS A 283 -23.44 -3.99 -2.82
N ARG A 284 -22.16 -3.96 -3.24
CA ARG A 284 -21.11 -4.80 -2.63
C ARG A 284 -20.92 -4.52 -1.15
N ILE A 285 -20.95 -3.24 -0.74
CA ILE A 285 -20.92 -2.90 0.69
C ILE A 285 -22.06 -3.55 1.48
N ASN A 286 -23.29 -3.62 0.93
CA ASN A 286 -24.40 -4.28 1.62
C ASN A 286 -24.20 -5.80 1.69
N ARG A 287 -23.64 -6.42 0.64
CA ARG A 287 -23.25 -7.84 0.67
C ARG A 287 -22.31 -8.13 1.84
N TYR A 288 -21.21 -7.38 1.98
CA TYR A 288 -20.26 -7.58 3.08
C TYR A 288 -20.82 -7.18 4.44
N SER A 289 -21.69 -6.16 4.52
CA SER A 289 -22.39 -5.81 5.77
C SER A 289 -23.28 -6.96 6.26
N ARG A 290 -23.93 -7.69 5.34
CA ARG A 290 -24.72 -8.90 5.67
C ARG A 290 -23.81 -10.05 6.13
N LEU A 291 -22.68 -10.27 5.46
CA LEU A 291 -21.68 -11.26 5.91
C LEU A 291 -21.15 -10.92 7.31
N GLY A 292 -20.87 -9.65 7.60
CA GLY A 292 -20.46 -9.18 8.92
C GLY A 292 -21.48 -9.48 10.00
N LYS A 293 -22.77 -9.25 9.71
CA LYS A 293 -23.87 -9.67 10.61
C LYS A 293 -23.95 -11.18 10.80
N LYS A 294 -23.75 -11.96 9.73
CA LYS A 294 -23.80 -13.43 9.78
C LYS A 294 -22.66 -14.01 10.63
N TYR A 295 -21.43 -13.53 10.42
CA TYR A 295 -20.22 -14.11 11.01
C TYR A 295 -19.61 -13.29 12.15
N GLY A 296 -20.28 -12.23 12.62
CA GLY A 296 -19.89 -11.51 13.83
C GLY A 296 -18.73 -10.53 13.69
N PHE A 297 -18.54 -9.91 12.52
CA PHE A 297 -17.56 -8.83 12.32
C PHE A 297 -18.21 -7.49 11.95
N GLU A 298 -17.60 -6.39 12.40
CA GLU A 298 -18.06 -5.05 12.07
C GLU A 298 -17.61 -4.65 10.65
N VAL A 299 -18.42 -3.86 9.93
CA VAL A 299 -18.07 -3.32 8.63
C VAL A 299 -18.17 -1.80 8.66
N HIS A 300 -17.07 -1.14 8.33
CA HIS A 300 -16.97 0.32 8.27
C HIS A 300 -16.56 0.76 6.88
N ILE A 301 -17.22 1.80 6.36
CA ILE A 301 -16.87 2.36 5.05
C ILE A 301 -15.91 3.52 5.28
N ILE A 302 -14.72 3.45 4.68
CA ILE A 302 -13.71 4.51 4.70
C ILE A 302 -13.85 5.32 3.41
N PRO A 303 -14.26 6.61 3.49
CA PRO A 303 -14.47 7.44 2.31
C PRO A 303 -13.19 7.65 1.54
N HIS A 304 -12.14 8.12 2.22
CA HIS A 304 -10.84 8.48 1.64
C HIS A 304 -9.69 8.04 2.54
N SER A 305 -8.53 7.76 1.94
CA SER A 305 -7.30 7.41 2.67
C SER A 305 -6.87 8.48 3.67
N SER A 306 -7.19 9.76 3.43
CA SER A 306 -6.93 10.85 4.38
C SER A 306 -7.72 10.76 5.68
N ASP A 307 -8.86 10.05 5.68
CA ASP A 307 -9.68 9.87 6.88
C ASP A 307 -9.23 8.65 7.70
N PHE A 308 -8.42 7.77 7.09
CA PHE A 308 -7.95 6.50 7.67
C PHE A 308 -7.14 6.71 8.95
N THR A 309 -6.10 7.55 8.94
CA THR A 309 -5.30 7.87 10.13
C THR A 309 -6.16 8.38 11.29
N SER A 310 -7.14 9.23 10.98
CA SER A 310 -8.00 9.83 12.00
C SER A 310 -8.92 8.77 12.59
N TRP A 311 -9.46 7.90 11.74
CA TRP A 311 -10.28 6.76 12.13
C TRP A 311 -9.52 5.82 13.07
N LEU A 312 -8.28 5.43 12.72
CA LEU A 312 -7.46 4.53 13.52
C LEU A 312 -7.22 5.09 14.93
N LYS A 313 -6.92 6.39 15.05
CA LYS A 313 -6.66 7.03 16.33
C LYS A 313 -7.88 7.14 17.24
N THR A 314 -9.08 7.26 16.67
CA THR A 314 -10.31 7.39 17.47
C THR A 314 -10.96 6.06 17.80
N TRP A 315 -10.98 5.13 16.83
CA TRP A 315 -11.73 3.87 16.92
C TRP A 315 -10.80 2.68 17.11
N GLY A 316 -9.75 2.59 16.28
CA GLY A 316 -8.85 1.43 16.21
C GLY A 316 -8.05 1.18 17.49
N MET A 317 -7.56 2.24 18.14
CA MET A 317 -6.70 2.11 19.32
C MET A 317 -7.44 1.72 20.62
N ASN A 318 -8.76 1.91 20.68
CA ASN A 318 -9.53 1.76 21.93
C ASN A 318 -10.24 0.40 22.05
N LYS A 319 -10.04 -0.50 21.08
CA LYS A 319 -10.72 -1.79 21.03
C LYS A 319 -9.68 -2.89 20.86
N ASN A 320 -9.84 -4.01 21.59
CA ASN A 320 -9.14 -5.26 21.31
C ASN A 320 -9.70 -5.89 20.02
N THR A 321 -9.57 -5.19 18.89
CA THR A 321 -10.19 -5.53 17.61
C THR A 321 -9.15 -5.60 16.50
N GLY A 322 -9.13 -6.74 15.83
CA GLY A 322 -8.35 -6.94 14.63
C GLY A 322 -9.02 -6.26 13.45
N VAL A 323 -8.23 -5.59 12.62
CA VAL A 323 -8.73 -4.80 11.49
C VAL A 323 -8.29 -5.43 10.17
N VAL A 324 -9.24 -5.74 9.30
CA VAL A 324 -8.96 -6.07 7.90
C VAL A 324 -9.08 -4.80 7.07
N GLY A 325 -7.96 -4.30 6.56
CA GLY A 325 -7.92 -3.20 5.62
C GLY A 325 -8.21 -3.68 4.21
N VAL A 326 -9.12 -3.00 3.51
CA VAL A 326 -9.38 -3.24 2.09
C VAL A 326 -9.03 -2.00 1.27
N ALA A 327 -8.19 -2.17 0.25
CA ALA A 327 -7.80 -1.08 -0.64
C ALA A 327 -7.28 -1.60 -1.99
N CYS A 328 -7.07 -0.69 -2.93
CA CYS A 328 -6.31 -1.00 -4.14
C CYS A 328 -4.84 -1.27 -3.80
N ILE A 329 -4.16 -2.05 -4.64
CA ILE A 329 -2.77 -2.47 -4.46
C ILE A 329 -1.84 -1.34 -3.98
N LEU A 330 -1.87 -0.19 -4.67
CA LEU A 330 -0.94 0.91 -4.39
C LEU A 330 -1.20 1.67 -3.08
N ASN A 331 -2.35 1.49 -2.41
CA ASN A 331 -2.68 2.17 -1.15
C ASN A 331 -2.70 1.24 0.06
N LEU A 332 -2.80 -0.07 -0.15
CA LEU A 332 -3.06 -1.01 0.95
C LEU A 332 -1.87 -1.07 1.92
N ILE A 333 -0.65 -1.11 1.39
CA ILE A 333 0.59 -1.26 2.18
C ILE A 333 0.81 -0.09 3.11
N THR A 334 0.71 1.14 2.62
CA THR A 334 0.88 2.32 3.46
C THR A 334 -0.10 2.31 4.63
N GLY A 335 -1.35 1.90 4.40
CA GLY A 335 -2.34 1.72 5.47
C GLY A 335 -1.97 0.59 6.46
N GLY A 336 -1.47 -0.54 5.97
CA GLY A 336 -0.97 -1.64 6.80
C GLY A 336 0.20 -1.25 7.70
N LEU A 337 1.18 -0.52 7.14
CA LEU A 337 2.34 -0.01 7.85
C LEU A 337 1.95 1.04 8.91
N GLU A 338 0.95 1.87 8.62
CA GLU A 338 0.41 2.85 9.56
C GLU A 338 -0.30 2.17 10.74
N MET A 339 -1.16 1.17 10.48
CA MET A 339 -1.79 0.36 11.52
C MET A 339 -0.76 -0.32 12.42
N LYS A 340 0.30 -0.88 11.82
CA LYS A 340 1.42 -1.46 12.56
C LYS A 340 2.12 -0.43 13.46
N GLY A 341 2.31 0.78 12.97
CA GLY A 341 2.88 1.89 13.75
C GLY A 341 2.02 2.34 14.94
N LEU A 342 0.72 2.01 14.93
CA LEU A 342 -0.23 2.27 16.02
C LEU A 342 -0.52 1.02 16.87
N ASP A 343 0.24 -0.07 16.68
CA ASP A 343 0.05 -1.37 17.32
C ASP A 343 -1.35 -1.98 17.12
N ILE A 344 -1.99 -1.65 15.99
CA ILE A 344 -3.27 -2.23 15.59
C ILE A 344 -3.00 -3.52 14.83
N ALA A 345 -3.59 -4.62 15.30
CA ALA A 345 -3.46 -5.91 14.64
C ALA A 345 -4.23 -5.90 13.31
N ALA A 346 -3.49 -5.93 12.21
CA ALA A 346 -4.04 -5.74 10.87
C ALA A 346 -3.95 -7.01 10.01
N GLN A 347 -4.85 -7.11 9.05
CA GLN A 347 -4.74 -7.96 7.88
C GLN A 347 -5.13 -7.14 6.63
N CYS A 348 -4.75 -7.63 5.46
CA CYS A 348 -4.83 -6.96 4.19
C CYS A 348 -5.64 -7.82 3.21
N VAL A 349 -6.68 -7.23 2.60
CA VAL A 349 -7.39 -7.81 1.46
C VAL A 349 -7.38 -6.80 0.32
N LEU A 350 -6.93 -7.23 -0.86
CA LEU A 350 -6.85 -6.37 -2.03
C LEU A 350 -8.20 -6.31 -2.75
N LEU A 351 -8.54 -5.13 -3.26
CA LEU A 351 -9.59 -5.00 -4.27
C LEU A 351 -9.21 -5.80 -5.52
N ASP A 352 -10.16 -6.55 -6.08
CA ASP A 352 -9.99 -7.33 -7.31
C ASP A 352 -9.56 -6.46 -8.50
N TYR A 353 -9.96 -5.19 -8.49
CA TYR A 353 -9.61 -4.19 -9.49
C TYR A 353 -9.85 -2.80 -8.90
N CYS A 354 -9.19 -1.79 -9.48
CA CYS A 354 -9.36 -0.42 -9.07
C CYS A 354 -10.53 0.27 -9.82
N GLY A 355 -11.15 1.26 -9.16
CA GLY A 355 -12.29 1.97 -9.72
C GLY A 355 -12.63 3.30 -9.03
N CYS A 356 -11.76 3.81 -8.16
CA CYS A 356 -12.07 5.05 -7.44
C CYS A 356 -12.12 6.27 -8.36
N ARG A 357 -13.03 7.22 -8.01
CA ARG A 357 -13.20 8.49 -8.75
C ARG A 357 -11.97 9.39 -8.72
N ASN A 358 -11.25 9.33 -7.61
CA ASN A 358 -10.16 10.25 -7.36
C ASN A 358 -8.92 9.93 -8.20
N HIS A 359 -8.67 8.65 -8.52
CA HIS A 359 -7.41 8.24 -9.15
C HIS A 359 -7.59 7.47 -10.46
N TRP A 360 -8.71 6.75 -10.66
CA TRP A 360 -8.76 5.73 -11.71
C TRP A 360 -9.84 5.96 -12.76
N HIS A 361 -11.02 6.46 -12.39
CA HIS A 361 -12.12 6.61 -13.34
C HIS A 361 -13.00 7.81 -13.02
N LYS A 362 -13.26 8.71 -13.96
CA LYS A 362 -14.03 9.97 -13.73
C LYS A 362 -15.36 9.76 -12.99
N GLU A 363 -16.14 8.78 -13.43
CA GLU A 363 -17.42 8.44 -12.79
C GLU A 363 -17.33 7.42 -11.67
N GLY A 364 -16.16 6.80 -11.53
CA GLY A 364 -15.95 5.67 -10.64
C GLY A 364 -16.52 4.39 -11.24
N ILE A 365 -15.97 3.28 -10.79
CA ILE A 365 -16.39 1.93 -11.13
C ILE A 365 -16.57 1.21 -9.79
N GLU A 366 -17.73 0.58 -9.59
CA GLU A 366 -17.96 -0.24 -8.41
C GLU A 366 -16.93 -1.38 -8.41
N THR A 367 -16.10 -1.44 -7.37
CA THR A 367 -15.09 -2.49 -7.20
C THR A 367 -15.60 -3.60 -6.27
N ASP A 368 -14.89 -4.72 -6.24
CA ASP A 368 -15.21 -5.84 -5.36
C ASP A 368 -13.93 -6.45 -4.75
N ILE A 369 -14.12 -7.39 -3.83
CA ILE A 369 -13.05 -8.25 -3.28
C ILE A 369 -13.45 -9.72 -3.40
N ASN A 370 -12.48 -10.61 -3.24
CA ASN A 370 -12.77 -12.01 -3.02
C ASN A 370 -13.37 -12.23 -1.62
N ALA A 371 -14.61 -12.71 -1.57
CA ALA A 371 -15.30 -12.96 -0.31
C ALA A 371 -14.71 -14.15 0.46
N ASP A 372 -14.17 -15.13 -0.26
CA ASP A 372 -13.61 -16.35 0.33
C ASP A 372 -12.28 -16.03 0.97
N GLU A 373 -11.46 -15.22 0.30
CA GLU A 373 -10.26 -14.67 0.91
C GLU A 373 -10.59 -13.83 2.14
N LEU A 374 -11.60 -12.96 2.09
CA LEU A 374 -11.97 -12.16 3.25
C LEU A 374 -12.28 -13.05 4.46
N LEU A 375 -13.08 -14.11 4.26
CA LEU A 375 -13.43 -15.04 5.33
C LEU A 375 -12.20 -15.83 5.82
N ARG A 376 -11.32 -16.27 4.90
CA ARG A 376 -10.06 -16.93 5.24
C ARG A 376 -9.18 -16.05 6.12
N VAL A 377 -8.97 -14.79 5.73
CA VAL A 377 -8.18 -13.80 6.48
C VAL A 377 -8.81 -13.45 7.83
N LEU A 378 -10.14 -13.48 7.92
CA LEU A 378 -10.86 -13.33 9.19
C LEU A 378 -10.81 -14.58 10.07
N GLU A 379 -10.27 -15.70 9.58
CA GLU A 379 -10.24 -17.01 10.23
C GLU A 379 -11.65 -17.55 10.53
N ILE A 380 -12.56 -17.35 9.57
CA ILE A 380 -13.94 -17.83 9.62
C ILE A 380 -14.06 -19.06 8.73
N GLU A 381 -14.34 -20.21 9.33
CA GLU A 381 -14.72 -21.40 8.58
C GLU A 381 -16.10 -21.18 7.95
N LYS A 382 -16.20 -21.44 6.65
CA LYS A 382 -17.50 -21.49 6.00
C LYS A 382 -18.22 -22.72 6.54
N GLU A 383 -19.39 -22.52 7.12
CA GLU A 383 -20.38 -23.59 7.20
C GLU A 383 -20.59 -24.10 5.78
N GLU A 384 -20.28 -25.39 5.53
CA GLU A 384 -20.84 -26.08 4.39
C GLU A 384 -22.35 -25.90 4.52
N LEU A 385 -22.95 -25.14 3.60
CA LEU A 385 -24.38 -25.20 3.41
C LEU A 385 -24.65 -26.67 3.08
N ALA A 386 -25.14 -27.41 4.07
CA ALA A 386 -25.97 -28.55 3.80
C ALA A 386 -27.02 -28.04 2.80
N LEU A 387 -26.87 -28.47 1.55
CA LEU A 387 -27.91 -28.49 0.56
C LEU A 387 -29.05 -29.34 1.14
N ALA A 388 -29.84 -28.74 2.02
CA ALA A 388 -31.07 -29.30 2.54
C ALA A 388 -32.19 -28.79 1.63
N VAL A 389 -32.38 -29.56 0.55
CA VAL A 389 -33.59 -29.77 -0.27
C VAL A 389 -34.13 -28.57 -1.05
#